data_AF-A0A7T8GVW3-F1
#
_entry.id   AF-A0A7T8GVW3-F1
#
_cell.length_a   1.000
_cell.length_b   1.000
_cell.length_c   1.000
_cell.angle_alpha   90.00
_cell.angle_beta   90.00
_cell.angle_gamma   90.00
#
_symmetry.space_group_name_H-M   'P 1'
#
loop_
_entity.id
_entity.type
_entity.pdbx_description
1 polymer ?
#
loop_
_entity_poly.entity_id
_entity_poly.type
_entity_poly.pdbx_seq_one_letter_code
_entity_poly.pdbx_strand_id
1 'polypeptide(L)' 'YKVSIPEDLECSDCTVRLLRQAKEWSSKYLFWSCADVDIQRPGAYKEDCFGHGKALAGRCRCDRLYY' A
#
# COMPACT_ATOMS: atom_id res chain seq x y z
N TYR A 1 7.16 8.54 -10.68
CA TYR A 1 5.84 9.20 -10.64
C TYR A 1 5.37 9.20 -9.20
N LYS A 2 4.99 10.35 -8.66
CA LYS A 2 4.35 10.45 -7.35
C LYS A 2 2.86 10.66 -7.60
N VAL A 3 2.02 9.95 -6.86
CA VAL A 3 0.57 10.13 -6.87
C VAL A 3 0.15 10.59 -5.48
N SER A 4 -0.85 11.46 -5.41
CA SER A 4 -1.46 11.92 -4.18
C SER A 4 -2.81 11.24 -4.02
N ILE A 5 -3.11 10.79 -2.80
CA ILE A 5 -4.44 10.31 -2.43
C ILE A 5 -5.30 11.56 -2.12
N PRO A 6 -6.56 11.64 -2.60
CA PRO A 6 -7.47 12.73 -2.24
C PRO A 6 -7.66 12.82 -0.72
N GLU A 7 -7.71 14.04 -0.17
CA GLU A 7 -7.73 14.25 1.28
C GLU A 7 -9.01 13.76 1.96
N ASP A 8 -10.11 13.65 1.21
CA ASP A 8 -11.42 13.20 1.63
C ASP A 8 -11.71 11.73 1.30
N LEU A 9 -10.74 11.03 0.69
CA LEU A 9 -10.88 9.62 0.38
C LEU A 9 -10.57 8.77 1.62
N GLU A 10 -11.59 8.11 2.14
CA GLU A 10 -11.46 7.03 3.11
C GLU A 10 -11.99 5.74 2.49
N CYS A 11 -11.32 4.62 2.74
CA CYS A 11 -11.77 3.30 2.32
C CYS A 11 -11.35 2.26 3.36
N SER A 12 -12.14 1.19 3.45
CA SER A 12 -11.77 -0.05 4.13
C SER A 12 -11.97 -1.22 3.16
N ASP A 13 -11.06 -2.19 3.19
CA ASP A 13 -11.05 -3.36 2.30
C ASP A 13 -11.10 -3.00 0.80
N CYS A 14 -10.35 -1.97 0.38
CA CYS A 14 -10.31 -1.55 -1.02
C CYS A 14 -9.04 -1.96 -1.74
N THR A 15 -9.07 -1.99 -3.07
CA THR A 15 -7.92 -2.41 -3.89
C THR A 15 -7.38 -1.25 -4.72
N VAL A 16 -6.07 -0.98 -4.61
CA VAL A 16 -5.34 -0.08 -5.51
C VAL A 16 -4.80 -0.87 -6.69
N ARG A 17 -5.05 -0.36 -7.91
CA ARG A 17 -4.54 -0.96 -9.16
C ARG A 17 -3.54 -0.02 -9.84
N LEU A 18 -2.30 -0.46 -9.96
CA LEU A 18 -1.26 0.21 -10.73
C LEU A 18 -1.27 -0.31 -12.16
N LEU A 19 -1.55 0.57 -13.12
CA LEU A 19 -1.51 0.26 -14.55
C LEU A 19 -0.28 0.93 -15.18
N ARG A 20 0.61 0.14 -15.80
CA ARG A 20 1.73 0.64 -16.58
C ARG A 20 1.67 0.08 -17.99
N GLN A 21 1.58 0.94 -18.98
CA GLN A 21 1.78 0.54 -20.37
C GLN A 21 3.27 0.45 -20.67
N ALA A 22 3.71 -0.70 -21.17
CA ALA A 22 5.10 -0.94 -21.53
C ALA A 22 5.25 -0.89 -23.05
N LYS A 23 5.13 0.34 -23.56
CA LYS A 23 5.17 0.63 -25.00
C LYS A 23 6.47 0.18 -25.65
N GLU A 24 7.53 -0.02 -24.86
CA GLU A 24 8.81 -0.55 -25.31
C GLU A 24 8.77 -2.02 -25.77
N TRP A 25 7.75 -2.80 -25.37
CA TRP A 25 7.58 -4.21 -25.78
C TRP A 25 6.55 -4.38 -26.89
N SER A 26 5.44 -3.64 -26.83
CA SER A 26 4.39 -3.59 -27.85
C SER A 26 3.38 -2.49 -27.52
N SER A 27 2.67 -1.97 -28.52
CA SER A 27 1.62 -0.95 -28.34
C SER A 27 0.46 -1.43 -27.46
N LYS A 28 0.26 -2.74 -27.33
CA LYS A 28 -0.81 -3.36 -26.53
C LYS A 28 -0.34 -3.97 -25.20
N TYR A 29 0.95 -3.88 -24.86
CA TYR A 29 1.48 -4.53 -23.67
C TYR A 29 1.19 -3.70 -22.40
N LEU A 30 0.51 -4.33 -21.43
CA LEU A 30 0.10 -3.71 -20.17
C LEU A 30 0.58 -4.55 -18.99
N PHE A 31 1.16 -3.88 -17.99
CA PHE A 31 1.39 -4.44 -16.67
C PHE A 31 0.30 -3.91 -15.74
N TRP A 32 -0.29 -4.81 -14.95
CA TRP A 32 -1.09 -4.43 -13.81
C TRP A 32 -0.54 -5.08 -12.54
N SER A 33 -0.63 -4.35 -11.44
CA SER A 33 -0.44 -4.88 -10.09
C SER A 33 -1.58 -4.37 -9.24
N CYS A 34 -2.09 -5.21 -8.37
CA CYS A 34 -3.13 -4.87 -7.42
C CYS A 34 -2.58 -5.03 -6.00
N ALA A 35 -3.04 -4.20 -5.08
CA ALA A 35 -2.76 -4.33 -3.65
C ALA A 35 -4.03 -3.97 -2.87
N ASP A 36 -4.34 -4.78 -1.86
CA ASP A 36 -5.40 -4.47 -0.90
C ASP A 36 -4.88 -3.47 0.13
N VAL A 37 -5.67 -2.44 0.39
CA VAL A 37 -5.30 -1.31 1.23
C VAL A 37 -6.51 -0.79 2.00
N ASP A 38 -6.21 -0.17 3.13
CA ASP A 38 -7.13 0.72 3.83
C ASP A 38 -6.60 2.15 3.71
N ILE A 39 -7.49 3.10 3.43
CA ILE A 39 -7.18 4.53 3.41
C ILE A 39 -7.94 5.16 4.57
N GLN A 40 -7.20 5.54 5.61
CA GLN A 40 -7.77 5.95 6.88
C GLN A 40 -7.17 7.28 7.34
N ARG A 41 -7.89 8.02 8.19
CA ARG A 41 -7.34 9.23 8.83
C ARG A 41 -6.17 8.89 9.76
N PRO A 42 -5.22 9.83 9.93
CA PRO A 42 -4.17 9.70 10.94
C PRO A 42 -4.76 9.39 12.33
N GLY A 43 -4.26 8.35 12.97
CA GLY A 43 -4.68 7.93 14.32
C GLY A 43 -5.87 6.95 14.36
N ALA A 44 -6.58 6.71 13.25
CA ALA A 44 -7.66 5.72 13.20
C ALA A 44 -7.13 4.27 13.23
N TYR A 45 -5.93 4.05 12.69
CA TYR A 45 -5.24 2.76 12.74
C TYR A 45 -4.02 2.83 13.66
N LYS A 46 -3.88 1.81 14.50
CA LYS A 46 -2.71 1.60 15.34
C LYS A 46 -1.98 0.36 14.83
N GLU A 47 -0.84 0.59 14.21
CA GLU A 47 0.03 -0.48 13.71
C GLU A 47 0.36 -1.49 14.82
N ASP A 48 0.06 -2.75 14.56
CA ASP A 48 0.35 -3.89 15.44
C ASP A 48 1.46 -4.79 14.88
N CYS A 49 1.99 -4.47 13.70
CA CYS A 49 3.01 -5.23 12.99
C CYS A 49 2.63 -6.70 12.82
N PHE A 50 1.34 -6.95 12.56
CA PHE A 50 0.76 -8.29 12.45
C PHE A 50 1.04 -9.17 13.69
N GLY A 51 1.21 -8.56 14.86
CA GLY A 51 1.55 -9.24 16.10
C GLY A 51 3.00 -9.75 16.20
N HIS A 52 3.86 -9.41 15.24
CA HIS A 52 5.23 -9.93 15.11
C HIS A 52 6.29 -8.83 15.08
N GLY A 53 6.08 -7.78 15.87
CA GLY A 53 7.06 -6.72 16.00
C GLY A 53 6.58 -5.58 16.89
N LYS A 54 7.33 -4.48 16.84
CA LYS A 54 7.00 -3.23 17.52
C LYS A 54 6.87 -2.09 16.53
N ALA A 55 5.74 -1.38 16.60
CA ALA A 55 5.53 -0.16 15.85
C ALA A 55 6.43 0.97 16.40
N LEU A 56 7.29 1.53 15.54
CA LEU A 56 8.20 2.61 15.83
C LEU A 56 8.05 3.70 14.75
N ALA A 57 7.36 4.79 15.08
CA ALA A 57 7.19 5.97 14.20
C ALA A 57 6.69 5.63 12.78
N GLY A 58 5.63 4.82 12.68
CA GLY A 58 5.04 4.43 11.38
C GLY A 58 5.83 3.35 10.62
N ARG A 59 6.74 2.65 11.31
CA ARG A 59 7.46 1.49 10.78
C ARG A 59 7.37 0.31 11.74
N CYS A 60 7.48 -0.89 11.21
CA CYS A 60 7.58 -2.10 12.03
C CYS A 60 9.04 -2.49 12.24
N ARG A 61 9.42 -2.64 13.51
CA ARG A 61 10.62 -3.40 13.89
C ARG A 61 10.20 -4.84 14.15
N CYS A 62 10.34 -5.67 13.13
CA CYS A 62 9.93 -7.07 13.15
C CYS A 62 10.74 -7.89 14.16
N ASP A 63 10.11 -8.92 14.72
CA ASP A 63 10.77 -9.91 15.56
C ASP A 63 11.69 -10.81 14.72
N ARG A 64 12.55 -11.58 15.40
CA ARG A 64 13.44 -12.53 14.72
C ARG A 64 12.59 -13.52 13.91
N LEU A 65 12.95 -13.74 12.64
CA LEU A 65 12.27 -14.57 11.64
C LEU A 65 11.08 -13.93 10.89
N TYR A 66 10.77 -12.66 11.18
CA TYR A 66 9.74 -11.89 10.47
C TYR A 66 10.39 -10.75 9.68
N TYR A 67 9.89 -10.45 8.48
CA TYR A 67 10.43 -9.45 7.54
C TYR A 67 9.34 -8.63 6.88
#